data_AF-A0A0C3GWS5-F1
#
_entry.id   AF-A0A0C3GWS5-F1
#
_cell.length_a   1.000
_cell.length_b   1.000
_cell.length_c   1.000
_cell.angle_alpha   90.00
_cell.angle_beta   90.00
_cell.angle_gamma   90.00
#
_symmetry.space_group_name_H-M   'P 1'
#
loop_
_entity.id
_entity.type
_entity.pdbx_description
1 polymer ?
#
loop_
_entity_poly.entity_id
_entity_poly.type
_entity_poly.pdbx_seq_one_letter_code
_entity_poly.pdbx_strand_id
1 'polypeptide(L)'
;METNNPYEVDIDFAVLALQDADFAKILKSNGQLDFSNPESVQQLTKSLLKRDFGLTIELPPDRLCPPVPNRINYVLWVQNLLDSTSDSYSDRYDPGREVIGLDIGTGASCIYPLLGCAQRPKWRFAGTDIDDKSLQFAKKNVVGNHLQDRIKLLQTQSDSPLLPLDIMVDISSIDFSMCNPPFYESTAEMLASAKAKQRPAFTACTGSETEMVTEGGEVAFVSKIIDESLILCHRVQWYTSMLGKFSSVATVIEKLRAHNIGNYAATEFIQGNKTRRWGIAWSFEDMRPKSSVARGLHSLPKSLLPFPSEYVIQLTNANGEEIGRHVNETLSLFPLKWMWKPTISTGVGFTDKAVWSRAVRRHSSKDQDMDEENIALGFKIHVGRGDTVDVVKVVIRWLRGHETVLFESFCGMVKRKLEETK
;
A
#
# COMPACT_ATOMS: atom_id res chain seq x y z
N MET A 1 14.98 3.68 -7.48
CA MET A 1 14.32 3.12 -8.67
C MET A 1 12.84 3.33 -8.46
N GLU A 2 12.15 3.98 -9.39
CA GLU A 2 10.69 4.00 -9.37
C GLU A 2 10.22 2.54 -9.45
N THR A 3 9.27 2.18 -8.58
CA THR A 3 8.66 0.85 -8.54
C THR A 3 7.79 0.68 -9.78
N ASN A 4 8.41 0.35 -10.92
CA ASN A 4 7.65 0.14 -12.15
C ASN A 4 6.97 -1.22 -12.10
N ASN A 5 5.65 -1.23 -12.28
CA ASN A 5 4.92 -2.46 -12.49
C ASN A 5 5.25 -2.98 -13.90
N PRO A 6 5.84 -4.20 -14.04
CA PRO A 6 6.22 -4.73 -15.35
C PRO A 6 5.01 -4.99 -16.27
N TYR A 7 3.79 -4.89 -15.74
CA TYR A 7 2.54 -5.13 -16.45
C TYR A 7 1.70 -3.88 -16.69
N GLU A 8 2.32 -2.69 -16.67
CA GLU A 8 1.71 -1.49 -17.28
C GLU A 8 1.62 -1.63 -18.81
N VAL A 9 2.53 -2.43 -19.38
CA VAL A 9 2.49 -2.86 -20.78
C VAL A 9 1.85 -4.24 -20.84
N ASP A 10 0.99 -4.45 -21.83
CA ASP A 10 0.36 -5.74 -22.07
C ASP A 10 1.39 -6.85 -22.34
N ILE A 11 1.05 -8.07 -21.92
CA ILE A 11 1.92 -9.24 -22.08
C ILE A 11 1.91 -9.68 -23.55
N ASP A 12 3.06 -9.65 -24.19
CA ASP A 12 3.25 -10.28 -25.50
C ASP A 12 3.33 -11.82 -25.34
N PHE A 13 2.24 -12.51 -25.68
CA PHE A 13 2.18 -13.97 -25.59
C PHE A 13 3.03 -14.69 -26.63
N ALA A 14 3.33 -14.07 -27.78
CA ALA A 14 4.23 -14.66 -28.76
C ALA A 14 5.66 -14.69 -28.20
N VAL A 15 6.10 -13.58 -27.60
CA VAL A 15 7.41 -13.52 -26.92
C VAL A 15 7.46 -14.49 -25.74
N LEU A 16 6.40 -14.57 -24.93
CA LEU A 16 6.35 -15.50 -23.79
C LEU A 16 6.44 -16.98 -24.25
N ALA A 17 5.77 -17.35 -25.33
CA ALA A 17 5.84 -18.70 -25.90
C ALA A 17 7.22 -19.05 -26.45
N LEU A 18 7.99 -18.09 -26.95
CA LEU A 18 9.37 -18.32 -27.36
C LEU A 18 10.31 -18.59 -26.17
N GLN A 19 9.95 -18.11 -24.98
CA GLN A 19 10.77 -18.21 -23.75
C GLN A 19 10.36 -19.39 -22.86
N ASP A 20 9.13 -19.88 -22.98
CA ASP A 20 8.59 -20.97 -22.17
C ASP A 20 7.88 -22.02 -23.04
N ALA A 21 8.51 -23.18 -23.16
CA ALA A 21 8.02 -24.28 -23.99
C ALA A 21 6.70 -24.89 -23.48
N ASP A 22 6.41 -24.81 -22.18
CA ASP A 22 5.15 -25.29 -21.63
C ASP A 22 4.01 -24.29 -21.89
N PHE A 23 4.31 -22.98 -21.85
CA PHE A 23 3.37 -21.96 -22.33
C PHE A 23 3.11 -22.06 -23.83
N ALA A 24 4.13 -22.36 -24.64
CA ALA A 24 3.96 -22.51 -26.08
C ALA A 24 2.93 -23.60 -26.46
N LYS A 25 2.85 -24.69 -25.67
CA LYS A 25 1.92 -25.81 -25.91
C LYS A 25 0.45 -25.43 -25.76
N ILE A 26 0.14 -24.41 -24.96
CA ILE A 26 -1.23 -24.01 -24.64
C ILE A 26 -1.70 -22.77 -25.41
N LEU A 27 -0.81 -22.10 -26.15
CA LEU A 27 -1.14 -20.94 -26.95
C LEU A 27 -1.86 -21.39 -28.22
N LYS A 28 -2.98 -20.75 -28.56
CA LYS A 28 -3.71 -21.05 -29.79
C LYS A 28 -2.88 -20.61 -31.01
N SER A 29 -3.15 -21.23 -32.16
CA SER A 29 -2.48 -20.90 -33.44
C SER A 29 -2.64 -19.44 -33.87
N ASN A 30 -3.71 -18.77 -33.42
CA ASN A 30 -3.95 -17.34 -33.64
C ASN A 30 -3.23 -16.43 -32.64
N GLY A 31 -2.32 -16.96 -31.81
CA GLY A 31 -1.56 -16.22 -30.81
C GLY A 31 -2.34 -15.83 -29.55
N GLN A 32 -3.57 -16.31 -29.38
CA GLN A 32 -4.40 -16.01 -28.22
C GLN A 32 -4.35 -17.12 -27.16
N LEU A 33 -4.49 -16.72 -25.90
CA LEU A 33 -4.63 -17.64 -24.78
C LEU A 33 -6.11 -17.96 -24.51
N ASP A 34 -6.43 -19.21 -24.17
CA ASP A 34 -7.76 -19.56 -23.66
C ASP A 34 -7.88 -19.29 -22.17
N PHE A 35 -8.39 -18.12 -21.80
CA PHE A 35 -8.61 -17.79 -20.39
C PHE A 35 -9.74 -18.58 -19.73
N SER A 36 -10.59 -19.28 -20.50
CA SER A 36 -11.65 -20.13 -19.94
C SER A 36 -11.14 -21.52 -19.53
N ASN A 37 -9.94 -21.91 -19.98
CA ASN A 37 -9.29 -23.15 -19.57
C ASN A 37 -8.44 -22.92 -18.30
N PRO A 38 -8.75 -23.57 -17.16
CA PRO A 38 -7.94 -23.48 -15.95
C PRO A 38 -6.46 -23.78 -16.14
N GLU A 39 -6.11 -24.79 -16.93
CA GLU A 39 -4.72 -25.18 -17.17
C GLU A 39 -3.96 -24.07 -17.88
N SER A 40 -4.61 -23.40 -18.84
CA SER A 40 -4.02 -22.27 -19.57
C SER A 40 -3.72 -21.08 -18.65
N VAL A 41 -4.63 -20.78 -17.72
CA VAL A 41 -4.46 -19.70 -16.74
C VAL A 41 -3.37 -20.03 -15.71
N GLN A 42 -3.33 -21.28 -15.24
CA GLN A 42 -2.27 -21.75 -14.34
C GLN A 42 -0.90 -21.69 -14.99
N GLN A 43 -0.77 -22.15 -16.23
CA GLN A 43 0.49 -22.10 -16.95
C GLN A 43 0.92 -20.66 -17.24
N LEU A 44 0.01 -19.76 -17.64
CA LEU A 44 0.33 -18.33 -17.75
C LEU A 44 0.92 -17.80 -16.44
N THR A 45 0.29 -18.10 -15.31
CA THR A 45 0.76 -17.66 -13.99
C THR A 45 2.16 -18.17 -13.68
N LYS A 46 2.42 -19.46 -13.92
CA LYS A 46 3.75 -20.08 -13.74
C LYS A 46 4.80 -19.43 -14.63
N SER A 47 4.50 -19.23 -15.91
CA SER A 47 5.43 -18.66 -16.89
C SER A 47 5.76 -17.19 -16.58
N LEU A 48 4.78 -16.39 -16.14
CA LEU A 48 5.02 -15.01 -15.70
C LEU A 48 5.89 -14.96 -14.44
N LEU A 49 5.60 -15.80 -13.44
CA LEU A 49 6.39 -15.88 -12.21
C LEU A 49 7.85 -16.24 -12.49
N LYS A 50 8.05 -17.23 -13.36
CA LYS A 50 9.38 -17.67 -13.76
C LYS A 50 10.14 -16.59 -14.52
N ARG A 51 9.51 -15.99 -15.54
CA ARG A 51 10.14 -14.98 -16.41
C ARG A 51 10.48 -13.70 -15.65
N ASP A 52 9.54 -13.18 -14.87
CA ASP A 52 9.63 -11.82 -14.33
C ASP A 52 10.19 -11.74 -12.91
N PHE A 53 10.08 -12.83 -12.13
CA PHE A 53 10.46 -12.85 -10.72
C PHE A 53 11.41 -14.00 -10.37
N GLY A 54 11.76 -14.87 -11.32
CA GLY A 54 12.57 -16.05 -11.06
C GLY A 54 11.90 -17.08 -10.13
N LEU A 55 10.57 -17.02 -10.00
CA LEU A 55 9.79 -17.85 -9.08
C LEU A 55 9.16 -19.03 -9.82
N THR A 56 9.25 -20.22 -9.22
CA THR A 56 8.57 -21.43 -9.72
C THR A 56 7.54 -21.89 -8.71
N ILE A 57 6.30 -22.11 -9.15
CA ILE A 57 5.24 -22.59 -8.27
C ILE A 57 4.51 -23.80 -8.85
N GLU A 58 3.93 -24.57 -7.95
CA GLU A 58 2.92 -25.57 -8.21
C GLU A 58 1.60 -25.16 -7.59
N LEU A 59 0.51 -25.48 -8.27
CA LEU A 59 -0.85 -25.22 -7.81
C LEU A 59 -1.68 -26.50 -7.99
N PRO A 60 -2.58 -26.80 -7.04
CA PRO A 60 -3.54 -27.86 -7.24
C PRO A 60 -4.64 -27.39 -8.21
N PRO A 61 -5.34 -28.32 -8.90
CA PRO A 61 -6.36 -27.97 -9.89
C PRO A 61 -7.63 -27.34 -9.28
N ASP A 62 -7.84 -27.49 -7.97
CA ASP A 62 -9.05 -27.13 -7.21
C ASP A 62 -8.82 -26.00 -6.19
N ARG A 63 -7.80 -25.16 -6.39
CA ARG A 63 -7.58 -23.92 -5.64
C ARG A 63 -7.46 -22.73 -6.58
N LEU A 64 -7.59 -21.52 -6.02
CA LEU A 64 -7.54 -20.29 -6.80
C LEU A 64 -6.17 -20.12 -7.48
N CYS A 65 -6.18 -19.90 -8.80
CA CYS A 65 -5.00 -19.47 -9.54
C CYS A 65 -4.88 -17.94 -9.51
N PRO A 66 -3.82 -17.35 -8.90
CA PRO A 66 -3.72 -15.91 -8.76
C PRO A 66 -3.21 -15.24 -10.05
N PRO A 67 -3.91 -14.24 -10.61
CA PRO A 67 -3.39 -13.48 -11.74
C PRO A 67 -2.24 -12.56 -11.30
N VAL A 68 -0.99 -12.91 -11.67
CA VAL A 68 0.25 -12.23 -11.26
C VAL A 68 0.18 -10.70 -11.35
N PRO A 69 -0.32 -10.10 -12.45
CA PRO A 69 -0.31 -8.64 -12.58
C PRO A 69 -1.15 -7.90 -11.53
N ASN A 70 -2.28 -8.48 -11.11
CA ASN A 70 -3.07 -7.89 -10.04
C ASN A 70 -2.41 -8.08 -8.67
N ARG A 71 -1.71 -9.19 -8.45
CA ARG A 71 -1.04 -9.47 -7.17
C ARG A 71 0.17 -8.58 -6.95
N ILE A 72 0.97 -8.34 -8.00
CA ILE A 72 2.12 -7.45 -7.92
C ILE A 72 1.70 -6.00 -7.68
N ASN A 73 0.60 -5.53 -8.27
CA ASN A 73 0.04 -4.20 -7.99
C ASN A 73 -0.16 -3.95 -6.48
N TYR A 74 -0.69 -4.97 -5.77
CA TYR A 74 -0.88 -4.87 -4.33
C TYR A 74 0.46 -4.81 -3.57
N VAL A 75 1.41 -5.69 -3.91
CA VAL A 75 2.76 -5.68 -3.32
C VAL A 75 3.47 -4.34 -3.53
N LEU A 76 3.40 -3.77 -4.75
CA LEU A 76 4.01 -2.48 -5.06
C LEU A 76 3.34 -1.32 -4.30
N TRP A 77 2.03 -1.40 -4.07
CA TRP A 77 1.34 -0.40 -3.26
C TRP A 77 1.77 -0.45 -1.79
N VAL A 78 1.90 -1.65 -1.21
CA VAL A 78 2.45 -1.83 0.15
C VAL A 78 3.89 -1.34 0.24
N GLN A 79 4.73 -1.60 -0.77
CA GLN A 79 6.08 -1.04 -0.85
C GLN A 79 6.07 0.49 -0.80
N ASN A 80 5.18 1.13 -1.56
CA ASN A 80 5.06 2.59 -1.58
C ASN A 80 4.51 3.16 -0.27
N LEU A 81 3.62 2.44 0.43
CA LEU A 81 3.18 2.80 1.78
C LEU A 81 4.39 2.83 2.74
N LEU A 82 5.17 1.75 2.79
CA LEU A 82 6.33 1.64 3.68
C LEU A 82 7.46 2.61 3.32
N ASP A 83 7.77 2.77 2.04
CA ASP A 83 8.83 3.68 1.58
C ASP A 83 8.47 5.14 1.92
N SER A 84 7.19 5.51 1.86
CA SER A 84 6.68 6.85 2.21
C SER A 84 6.35 7.06 3.69
N THR A 85 6.54 6.03 4.52
CA THR A 85 6.40 6.07 5.97
C THR A 85 7.60 5.38 6.64
N SER A 86 8.79 5.90 6.35
CA SER A 86 10.05 5.46 6.95
C SER A 86 10.72 6.59 7.73
N ASP A 87 11.51 6.23 8.74
CA ASP A 87 12.24 7.18 9.59
C ASP A 87 13.28 8.01 8.82
N SER A 88 13.66 7.58 7.62
CA SER A 88 14.52 8.35 6.73
C SER A 88 13.85 9.60 6.15
N TYR A 89 12.50 9.62 6.12
CA TYR A 89 11.67 10.63 5.47
C TYR A 89 12.02 10.92 4.00
N SER A 90 12.76 10.00 3.36
CA SER A 90 13.23 10.12 1.99
C SER A 90 12.13 9.89 0.96
N ASP A 91 11.04 9.24 1.38
CA ASP A 91 10.00 8.67 0.53
C ASP A 91 10.55 7.79 -0.60
N ARG A 92 11.60 7.03 -0.29
CA ARG A 92 12.30 6.14 -1.22
C ARG A 92 12.57 4.81 -0.53
N TYR A 93 12.73 3.78 -1.36
CA TYR A 93 13.20 2.48 -0.90
C TYR A 93 14.53 2.58 -0.15
N ASP A 94 14.53 2.08 1.08
CA ASP A 94 15.73 1.81 1.85
C ASP A 94 16.12 0.32 1.72
N PRO A 95 17.21 -0.01 1.02
CA PRO A 95 17.67 -1.40 0.89
C PRO A 95 18.20 -1.99 2.20
N GLY A 96 18.47 -1.14 3.20
CA GLY A 96 18.89 -1.53 4.54
C GLY A 96 17.74 -1.98 5.44
N ARG A 97 16.50 -1.53 5.17
CA ARG A 97 15.33 -1.80 6.02
C ARG A 97 14.93 -3.26 6.00
N GLU A 98 14.90 -3.87 7.19
CA GLU A 98 14.27 -5.15 7.42
C GLU A 98 12.77 -4.94 7.60
N VAL A 99 11.97 -5.79 6.97
CA VAL A 99 10.51 -5.67 6.97
C VAL A 99 9.91 -7.03 7.23
N ILE A 100 8.93 -7.11 8.13
CA ILE A 100 8.15 -8.32 8.40
C ILE A 100 6.70 -8.06 7.98
N GLY A 101 6.21 -8.87 7.04
CA GLY A 101 4.83 -8.86 6.59
C GLY A 101 4.04 -10.06 7.11
N LEU A 102 2.72 -9.92 7.24
CA LEU A 102 1.79 -11.02 7.48
C LEU A 102 0.80 -11.12 6.32
N ASP A 103 0.73 -12.27 5.65
CA ASP A 103 -0.27 -12.58 4.63
C ASP A 103 -1.39 -13.47 5.21
N ILE A 104 -2.61 -12.94 5.25
CA ILE A 104 -3.79 -13.60 5.83
C ILE A 104 -4.54 -14.34 4.73
N GLY A 105 -4.55 -15.68 4.81
CA GLY A 105 -5.10 -16.53 3.75
C GLY A 105 -4.17 -16.61 2.54
N THR A 106 -2.95 -17.11 2.77
CA THR A 106 -1.87 -17.09 1.77
C THR A 106 -2.15 -17.99 0.55
N GLY A 107 -3.04 -18.97 0.71
CA GLY A 107 -3.49 -19.90 -0.32
C GLY A 107 -2.38 -20.83 -0.81
N ALA A 108 -2.75 -21.78 -1.68
CA ALA A 108 -1.82 -22.75 -2.25
C ALA A 108 -0.61 -22.13 -2.94
N SER A 109 -0.80 -20.94 -3.53
CA SER A 109 0.26 -20.23 -4.26
C SER A 109 1.33 -19.61 -3.37
N CYS A 110 0.99 -19.19 -2.14
CA CYS A 110 1.82 -18.29 -1.32
C CYS A 110 2.30 -17.05 -2.11
N ILE A 111 1.45 -16.52 -3.00
CA ILE A 111 1.86 -15.58 -4.04
C ILE A 111 2.42 -14.27 -3.48
N TYR A 112 1.82 -13.71 -2.43
CA TYR A 112 2.27 -12.43 -1.90
C TYR A 112 3.61 -12.53 -1.14
N PRO A 113 3.83 -13.50 -0.25
CA PRO A 113 5.14 -13.72 0.36
C PRO A 113 6.25 -13.96 -0.66
N LEU A 114 5.98 -14.76 -1.70
CA LEU A 114 6.95 -15.04 -2.76
C LEU A 114 7.30 -13.77 -3.57
N LEU A 115 6.30 -13.05 -4.07
CA LEU A 115 6.50 -11.81 -4.82
C LEU A 115 7.19 -10.73 -3.96
N GLY A 116 6.74 -10.55 -2.72
CA GLY A 116 7.36 -9.61 -1.78
C GLY A 116 8.83 -9.95 -1.56
N CYS A 117 9.15 -11.24 -1.38
CA CYS A 117 10.53 -11.66 -1.17
C CYS A 117 11.43 -11.51 -2.41
N ALA A 118 10.88 -11.72 -3.61
CA ALA A 118 11.56 -11.52 -4.88
C ALA A 118 11.86 -10.02 -5.12
N GLN A 119 10.90 -9.14 -4.81
CA GLN A 119 11.06 -7.70 -5.02
C GLN A 119 11.95 -7.02 -4.00
N ARG A 120 12.00 -7.54 -2.76
CA ARG A 120 12.67 -6.89 -1.64
C ARG A 120 13.52 -7.90 -0.87
N PRO A 121 14.85 -7.91 -1.03
CA PRO A 121 15.73 -8.93 -0.42
C PRO A 121 15.65 -9.05 1.11
N LYS A 122 15.30 -7.96 1.80
CA LYS A 122 15.20 -7.91 3.27
C LYS A 122 13.79 -8.08 3.83
N TRP A 123 12.80 -8.39 2.99
CA TRP A 123 11.46 -8.70 3.46
C TRP A 123 11.38 -10.12 4.01
N ARG A 124 10.67 -10.31 5.11
CA ARG A 124 10.30 -11.59 5.70
C ARG A 124 8.79 -11.64 5.78
N PHE A 125 8.22 -12.83 5.74
CA PHE A 125 6.78 -13.02 5.81
C PHE A 125 6.41 -14.11 6.79
N ALA A 126 5.31 -13.88 7.48
CA ALA A 126 4.44 -14.95 7.92
C ALA A 126 3.27 -15.09 6.93
N GLY A 127 2.84 -16.32 6.68
CA GLY A 127 1.61 -16.61 5.92
C GLY A 127 0.71 -17.52 6.73
N THR A 128 -0.57 -17.16 6.86
CA THR A 128 -1.57 -17.99 7.53
C THR A 128 -2.56 -18.57 6.53
N ASP A 129 -3.09 -19.74 6.83
CA ASP A 129 -4.23 -20.31 6.12
C ASP A 129 -4.97 -21.31 7.01
N ILE A 130 -6.24 -21.53 6.72
CA ILE A 130 -7.07 -22.53 7.39
C ILE A 130 -7.16 -23.84 6.60
N ASP A 131 -6.82 -23.83 5.31
CA ASP A 131 -6.89 -25.01 4.45
C ASP A 131 -5.54 -25.75 4.42
N ASP A 132 -5.52 -26.95 5.00
CA ASP A 132 -4.33 -27.81 5.09
C ASP A 132 -3.70 -28.06 3.70
N LYS A 133 -4.53 -28.26 2.66
CA LYS A 133 -4.06 -28.53 1.30
C LYS A 133 -3.37 -27.31 0.70
N SER A 134 -3.94 -26.12 0.86
CA SER A 134 -3.31 -24.85 0.48
C SER A 134 -1.97 -24.70 1.18
N LEU A 135 -1.89 -24.93 2.49
CA LEU A 135 -0.64 -24.80 3.22
C LEU A 135 0.44 -25.81 2.82
N GLN A 136 0.06 -27.04 2.45
CA GLN A 136 1.00 -28.01 1.91
C GLN A 136 1.63 -27.53 0.59
N PHE A 137 0.83 -26.99 -0.33
CA PHE A 137 1.33 -26.41 -1.58
C PHE A 137 2.14 -25.14 -1.35
N ALA A 138 1.70 -24.26 -0.46
CA ALA A 138 2.43 -23.05 -0.07
C ALA A 138 3.82 -23.42 0.46
N LYS A 139 3.90 -24.41 1.35
CA LYS A 139 5.18 -24.90 1.89
C LYS A 139 6.08 -25.46 0.80
N LYS A 140 5.53 -26.24 -0.13
CA LYS A 140 6.27 -26.76 -1.28
C LYS A 140 6.84 -25.63 -2.15
N ASN A 141 6.02 -24.61 -2.42
CA ASN A 141 6.42 -23.45 -3.22
C ASN A 141 7.50 -22.62 -2.51
N VAL A 142 7.39 -22.38 -1.21
CA VAL A 142 8.41 -21.67 -0.42
C VAL A 142 9.75 -22.41 -0.46
N VAL A 143 9.74 -23.73 -0.22
CA VAL A 143 10.96 -24.56 -0.25
C VAL A 143 11.55 -24.64 -1.65
N GLY A 144 10.72 -24.80 -2.69
CA GLY A 144 11.15 -24.88 -4.08
C GLY A 144 11.82 -23.60 -4.60
N ASN A 145 11.57 -22.46 -3.95
CA ASN A 145 12.23 -21.18 -4.26
C ASN A 145 13.32 -20.81 -3.25
N HIS A 146 13.69 -21.70 -2.32
CA HIS A 146 14.70 -21.47 -1.28
C HIS A 146 14.40 -20.27 -0.35
N LEU A 147 13.12 -20.04 -0.03
CA LEU A 147 12.68 -18.90 0.77
C LEU A 147 12.24 -19.29 2.19
N GLN A 148 12.46 -20.52 2.65
CA GLN A 148 12.04 -21.01 3.97
C GLN A 148 12.62 -20.25 5.17
N ASP A 149 13.75 -19.56 4.98
CA ASP A 149 14.37 -18.75 6.05
C ASP A 149 13.73 -17.36 6.16
N ARG A 150 12.99 -16.94 5.12
CA ARG A 150 12.33 -15.65 5.02
C ARG A 150 10.81 -15.75 5.12
N ILE A 151 10.22 -16.88 4.74
CA ILE A 151 8.77 -17.11 4.76
C ILE A 151 8.46 -18.24 5.75
N LYS A 152 7.70 -17.93 6.79
CA LYS A 152 7.18 -18.90 7.76
C LYS A 152 5.67 -19.06 7.59
N LEU A 153 5.20 -20.29 7.61
CA LEU A 153 3.79 -20.60 7.40
C LEU A 153 3.16 -21.13 8.69
N LEU A 154 1.97 -20.64 9.02
CA LEU A 154 1.23 -21.00 10.22
C LEU A 154 -0.18 -21.47 9.84
N GLN A 155 -0.49 -22.71 10.17
CA GLN A 155 -1.85 -23.24 10.08
C GLN A 155 -2.71 -22.61 11.17
N THR A 156 -3.83 -22.00 10.78
CA THR A 156 -4.84 -21.46 11.70
C THR A 156 -6.15 -22.25 11.57
N GLN A 157 -7.08 -21.99 12.49
CA GLN A 157 -8.44 -22.53 12.44
C GLN A 157 -9.43 -21.39 12.13
N SER A 158 -10.68 -21.73 11.77
CA SER A 158 -11.70 -20.74 11.39
C SER A 158 -12.12 -19.80 12.52
N ASP A 159 -11.91 -20.20 13.77
CA ASP A 159 -12.16 -19.43 14.99
C ASP A 159 -10.90 -18.76 15.56
N SER A 160 -9.74 -18.97 14.93
CA SER A 160 -8.50 -18.31 15.32
C SER A 160 -8.51 -16.82 14.94
N PRO A 161 -7.78 -15.95 15.66
CA PRO A 161 -7.55 -14.57 15.24
C PRO A 161 -6.96 -14.49 13.82
N LEU A 162 -7.42 -13.54 13.02
CA LEU A 162 -6.89 -13.27 11.69
C LEU A 162 -5.46 -12.70 11.74
N LEU A 163 -5.13 -12.00 12.83
CA LEU A 163 -3.83 -11.40 13.13
C LEU A 163 -3.20 -12.10 14.36
N PRO A 164 -2.72 -13.35 14.24
CA PRO A 164 -2.28 -14.16 15.37
C PRO A 164 -0.86 -13.78 15.86
N LEU A 165 -0.58 -12.49 16.08
CA LEU A 165 0.76 -12.02 16.46
C LEU A 165 1.24 -12.60 17.80
N ASP A 166 0.33 -12.91 18.72
CA ASP A 166 0.68 -13.52 20.01
C ASP A 166 1.09 -15.00 19.90
N ILE A 167 0.72 -15.65 18.79
CA ILE A 167 1.12 -17.03 18.48
C ILE A 167 2.45 -17.04 17.73
N MET A 168 2.78 -15.94 17.04
CA MET A 168 4.02 -15.76 16.30
C MET A 168 5.19 -15.46 17.25
N VAL A 169 5.80 -16.52 17.79
CA VAL A 169 6.96 -16.45 18.69
C VAL A 169 8.07 -15.58 18.10
N ASP A 170 8.69 -14.75 18.96
CA ASP A 170 9.76 -13.81 18.63
C ASP A 170 9.39 -12.65 17.69
N ILE A 171 8.09 -12.41 17.47
CA ILE A 171 7.60 -11.26 16.68
C ILE A 171 6.72 -10.36 17.56
N SER A 172 7.32 -9.29 18.09
CA SER A 172 6.58 -8.29 18.88
C SER A 172 5.70 -7.39 18.02
N SER A 173 6.18 -7.07 16.81
CA SER A 173 5.56 -6.16 15.86
C SER A 173 5.93 -6.53 14.43
N ILE A 174 5.09 -6.12 13.48
CA ILE A 174 5.29 -6.30 12.04
C ILE A 174 5.07 -4.97 11.30
N ASP A 175 5.63 -4.83 10.11
CA ASP A 175 5.51 -3.62 9.31
C ASP A 175 4.18 -3.56 8.56
N PHE A 176 3.62 -4.71 8.18
CA PHE A 176 2.32 -4.73 7.55
C PHE A 176 1.59 -6.07 7.65
N SER A 177 0.26 -6.02 7.65
CA SER A 177 -0.56 -7.16 7.26
C SER A 177 -1.15 -6.94 5.87
N MET A 178 -1.40 -8.01 5.14
CA MET A 178 -2.10 -7.99 3.86
C MET A 178 -3.09 -9.15 3.77
N CYS A 179 -4.21 -8.90 3.12
CA CYS A 179 -5.23 -9.91 2.88
C CYS A 179 -5.89 -9.72 1.51
N ASN A 180 -6.22 -10.83 0.86
CA ASN A 180 -7.20 -10.87 -0.23
C ASN A 180 -8.39 -11.73 0.23
N PRO A 181 -9.41 -11.11 0.86
CA PRO A 181 -10.46 -11.83 1.56
C PRO A 181 -11.38 -12.61 0.59
N PRO A 182 -12.07 -13.64 1.07
CA PRO A 182 -13.18 -14.25 0.35
C PRO A 182 -14.26 -13.19 0.03
N PHE A 183 -14.76 -13.19 -1.21
CA PHE A 183 -15.55 -12.06 -1.74
C PHE A 183 -17.06 -12.17 -1.47
N TYR A 184 -17.58 -13.38 -1.35
CA TYR A 184 -19.01 -13.66 -1.35
C TYR A 184 -19.51 -14.03 0.05
N GLU A 185 -20.73 -13.62 0.37
CA GLU A 185 -21.42 -13.96 1.61
C GLU A 185 -21.90 -15.42 1.61
N SER A 186 -22.26 -15.93 0.43
CA SER A 186 -22.73 -17.30 0.26
C SER A 186 -22.43 -17.81 -1.15
N THR A 187 -22.44 -19.13 -1.31
CA THR A 187 -22.41 -19.79 -2.62
C THR A 187 -23.59 -19.34 -3.50
N ALA A 188 -24.75 -19.04 -2.91
CA ALA A 188 -25.89 -18.48 -3.64
C ALA A 188 -25.60 -17.07 -4.20
N GLU A 189 -24.95 -16.19 -3.43
CA GLU A 189 -24.53 -14.87 -3.89
C GLU A 189 -23.49 -14.97 -5.02
N MET A 190 -22.52 -15.88 -4.88
CA MET A 190 -21.52 -16.15 -5.92
C MET A 190 -22.19 -16.54 -7.25
N LEU A 191 -23.14 -17.48 -7.20
CA LEU A 191 -23.90 -17.93 -8.36
C LEU A 191 -24.80 -16.84 -8.94
N ALA A 192 -25.44 -16.03 -8.08
CA ALA A 192 -26.27 -14.90 -8.52
C ALA A 192 -25.43 -13.81 -9.20
N SER A 193 -24.26 -13.47 -8.63
CA SER A 193 -23.30 -12.53 -9.23
C SER A 193 -22.78 -13.03 -10.58
N ALA A 194 -22.53 -14.34 -10.71
CA ALA A 194 -22.16 -14.96 -11.99
C ALA A 194 -23.29 -14.87 -13.03
N LYS A 195 -24.55 -15.07 -12.63
CA LYS A 195 -25.73 -14.96 -13.51
C LYS A 195 -26.09 -13.53 -13.90
N ALA A 196 -25.86 -12.55 -13.03
CA ALA A 196 -26.16 -11.13 -13.28
C ALA A 196 -25.20 -10.48 -14.28
N LYS A 197 -24.04 -11.10 -14.53
CA LYS A 197 -23.11 -10.64 -15.57
C LYS A 197 -23.65 -11.06 -16.95
N GLN A 198 -23.87 -10.08 -17.84
CA GLN A 198 -24.33 -10.31 -19.21
C GLN A 198 -23.40 -11.22 -20.05
N ARG A 199 -22.17 -11.44 -19.59
CA ARG A 199 -21.20 -12.37 -20.17
C ARG A 199 -20.55 -13.19 -19.04
N PRO A 200 -20.25 -14.48 -19.26
CA PRO A 200 -19.52 -15.28 -18.29
C PRO A 200 -18.17 -14.63 -17.95
N ALA A 201 -17.64 -14.96 -16.77
CA ALA A 201 -16.30 -14.53 -16.39
C ALA A 201 -15.30 -14.93 -17.48
N PHE A 202 -14.45 -13.98 -17.90
CA PHE A 202 -13.50 -14.21 -19.00
C PHE A 202 -12.39 -15.19 -18.62
N THR A 203 -12.20 -15.41 -17.31
CA THR A 203 -11.15 -16.26 -16.75
C THR A 203 -11.79 -17.35 -15.90
N ALA A 204 -11.28 -18.58 -16.02
CA ALA A 204 -11.67 -19.68 -15.15
C ALA A 204 -11.43 -19.34 -13.67
N CYS A 205 -12.43 -19.64 -12.83
CA CYS A 205 -12.33 -19.48 -11.39
C CYS A 205 -12.35 -20.87 -10.74
N THR A 206 -11.20 -21.31 -10.24
CA THR A 206 -11.00 -22.61 -9.57
C THR A 206 -10.92 -22.49 -8.05
N GLY A 207 -11.26 -21.31 -7.49
CA GLY A 207 -11.23 -21.09 -6.05
C GLY A 207 -12.16 -22.03 -5.30
N SER A 208 -11.68 -22.58 -4.19
CA SER A 208 -12.48 -23.38 -3.27
C SER A 208 -13.53 -22.51 -2.56
N GLU A 209 -14.56 -23.13 -1.97
CA GLU A 209 -15.63 -22.39 -1.27
C GLU A 209 -15.05 -21.52 -0.15
N THR A 210 -14.07 -22.02 0.61
CA THR A 210 -13.39 -21.27 1.68
C THR A 210 -12.54 -20.10 1.18
N GLU A 211 -12.06 -20.12 -0.06
CA GLU A 211 -11.33 -19.00 -0.68
C GLU A 211 -12.27 -17.94 -1.27
N MET A 212 -13.54 -18.29 -1.48
CA MET A 212 -14.49 -17.49 -2.24
C MET A 212 -15.64 -16.95 -1.38
N VAL A 213 -16.02 -17.67 -0.32
CA VAL A 213 -17.18 -17.42 0.53
C VAL A 213 -16.77 -17.24 1.99
N THR A 214 -17.36 -16.24 2.65
CA THR A 214 -17.29 -16.01 4.10
C THR A 214 -18.60 -15.39 4.56
N GLU A 215 -19.06 -15.71 5.77
CA GLU A 215 -20.26 -15.08 6.34
C GLU A 215 -20.13 -13.54 6.36
N GLY A 216 -21.17 -12.84 5.89
CA GLY A 216 -21.20 -11.38 5.72
C GLY A 216 -20.28 -10.83 4.60
N GLY A 217 -19.64 -11.71 3.82
CA GLY A 217 -18.79 -11.35 2.68
C GLY A 217 -17.53 -10.56 3.05
N GLU A 218 -16.89 -9.95 2.05
CA GLU A 218 -15.62 -9.24 2.24
C GLU A 218 -15.69 -8.10 3.28
N VAL A 219 -16.85 -7.43 3.42
CA VAL A 219 -17.01 -6.33 4.38
C VAL A 219 -16.94 -6.85 5.82
N ALA A 220 -17.62 -7.97 6.13
CA ALA A 220 -17.57 -8.56 7.46
C ALA A 220 -16.17 -9.10 7.77
N PHE A 221 -15.50 -9.72 6.78
CA PHE A 221 -14.14 -10.21 6.95
C PHE A 221 -13.15 -9.07 7.25
N VAL A 222 -13.16 -7.99 6.47
CA VAL A 222 -12.31 -6.82 6.72
C VAL A 222 -12.68 -6.12 8.03
N SER A 223 -13.97 -6.13 8.40
CA SER A 223 -14.41 -5.59 9.69
C SER A 223 -13.79 -6.33 10.87
N LYS A 224 -13.65 -7.66 10.80
CA LYS A 224 -12.91 -8.44 11.82
C LYS A 224 -11.45 -8.03 11.92
N ILE A 225 -10.77 -7.82 10.79
CA ILE A 225 -9.38 -7.31 10.77
C ILE A 225 -9.31 -5.93 11.42
N ILE A 226 -10.27 -5.04 11.16
CA ILE A 226 -10.36 -3.74 11.82
C ILE A 226 -10.55 -3.92 13.34
N ASP A 227 -11.46 -4.78 13.76
CA ASP A 227 -11.74 -5.00 15.19
C ASP A 227 -10.51 -5.56 15.94
N GLU A 228 -9.78 -6.50 15.34
CA GLU A 228 -8.50 -7.00 15.88
C GLU A 228 -7.41 -5.92 15.87
N SER A 229 -7.38 -5.05 14.85
CA SER A 229 -6.43 -3.94 14.78
C SER A 229 -6.61 -2.91 15.89
N LEU A 230 -7.81 -2.76 16.44
CA LEU A 230 -8.07 -1.89 17.60
C LEU A 230 -7.42 -2.40 18.90
N ILE A 231 -7.06 -3.68 18.94
CA ILE A 231 -6.36 -4.30 20.07
C ILE A 231 -4.85 -4.24 19.83
N LEU A 232 -4.42 -4.55 18.61
CA LEU A 232 -3.01 -4.63 18.25
C LEU A 232 -2.36 -3.26 18.02
N CYS A 233 -3.13 -2.26 17.55
CA CYS A 233 -2.72 -0.88 17.34
C CYS A 233 -1.34 -0.78 16.65
N HIS A 234 -0.34 -0.28 17.39
CA HIS A 234 1.04 0.00 16.97
C HIS A 234 1.90 -1.25 16.73
N ARG A 235 1.38 -2.47 17.04
CA ARG A 235 2.09 -3.71 16.71
C ARG A 235 2.12 -4.00 15.21
N VAL A 236 1.31 -3.31 14.41
CA VAL A 236 1.37 -3.35 12.95
C VAL A 236 1.43 -1.93 12.44
N GLN A 237 2.49 -1.59 11.68
CA GLN A 237 2.58 -0.25 11.11
C GLN A 237 1.46 0.00 10.09
N TRP A 238 1.20 -0.93 9.16
CA TRP A 238 0.10 -0.83 8.20
C TRP A 238 -0.76 -2.10 8.13
N TYR A 239 -2.04 -1.97 8.49
CA TYR A 239 -3.02 -3.00 8.18
C TYR A 239 -3.54 -2.77 6.77
N THR A 240 -3.59 -3.80 5.93
CA THR A 240 -4.06 -3.66 4.53
C THR A 240 -4.99 -4.79 4.11
N SER A 241 -5.98 -4.48 3.28
CA SER A 241 -6.82 -5.48 2.61
C SER A 241 -7.14 -5.09 1.17
N MET A 242 -7.22 -6.09 0.30
CA MET A 242 -7.82 -5.94 -1.02
C MET A 242 -9.35 -6.07 -0.90
N LEU A 243 -10.07 -5.38 -1.78
CA LEU A 243 -11.52 -5.44 -1.90
C LEU A 243 -11.92 -5.77 -3.35
N GLY A 244 -12.91 -6.66 -3.48
CA GLY A 244 -13.45 -7.17 -4.73
C GLY A 244 -14.60 -6.33 -5.29
N LYS A 245 -15.30 -5.58 -4.43
CA LYS A 245 -16.45 -4.73 -4.78
C LYS A 245 -16.18 -3.27 -4.41
N PHE A 246 -16.47 -2.34 -5.33
CA PHE A 246 -16.31 -0.90 -5.08
C PHE A 246 -17.17 -0.41 -3.92
N SER A 247 -18.38 -0.94 -3.77
CA SER A 247 -19.30 -0.59 -2.68
C SER A 247 -18.72 -0.87 -1.29
N SER A 248 -17.90 -1.93 -1.16
CA SER A 248 -17.26 -2.30 0.10
C SER A 248 -16.29 -1.23 0.60
N VAL A 249 -15.65 -0.48 -0.32
CA VAL A 249 -14.65 0.54 0.03
C VAL A 249 -15.25 1.61 0.91
N ALA A 250 -16.42 2.14 0.54
CA ALA A 250 -17.09 3.20 1.30
C ALA A 250 -17.48 2.71 2.70
N THR A 251 -18.08 1.53 2.80
CA THR A 251 -18.48 0.93 4.09
C THR A 251 -17.30 0.69 5.02
N VAL A 252 -16.18 0.20 4.49
CA VAL A 252 -14.95 -0.01 5.29
C VAL A 252 -14.37 1.32 5.78
N ILE A 253 -14.32 2.35 4.92
CA ILE A 253 -13.85 3.69 5.32
C ILE A 253 -14.76 4.30 6.39
N GLU A 254 -16.07 4.12 6.29
CA GLU A 254 -17.01 4.60 7.30
C GLU A 254 -16.78 3.92 8.65
N LYS A 255 -16.49 2.61 8.68
CA LYS A 255 -16.11 1.90 9.91
C LYS A 255 -14.80 2.42 10.50
N LEU A 256 -13.76 2.63 9.68
CA LEU A 256 -12.50 3.23 10.13
C LEU A 256 -12.74 4.59 10.81
N ARG A 257 -13.57 5.44 10.18
CA ARG A 257 -13.92 6.77 10.72
C ARG A 257 -14.74 6.68 12.01
N ALA A 258 -15.66 5.72 12.12
CA ALA A 258 -16.43 5.50 13.34
C ALA A 258 -15.54 5.15 14.55
N HIS A 259 -14.38 4.54 14.30
CA HIS A 259 -13.36 4.26 15.32
C HIS A 259 -12.26 5.34 15.40
N ASN A 260 -12.47 6.53 14.81
CA ASN A 260 -11.52 7.65 14.78
C ASN A 260 -10.16 7.33 14.11
N ILE A 261 -10.11 6.37 13.20
CA ILE A 261 -8.91 6.03 12.44
C ILE A 261 -8.79 6.99 11.24
N GLY A 262 -8.05 8.09 11.44
CA GLY A 262 -7.84 9.13 10.43
C GLY A 262 -6.66 8.88 9.47
N ASN A 263 -5.75 7.95 9.81
CA ASN A 263 -4.61 7.58 8.98
C ASN A 263 -4.96 6.36 8.13
N TYR A 264 -5.49 6.59 6.94
CA TYR A 264 -5.82 5.52 6.00
C TYR A 264 -5.44 5.89 4.57
N ALA A 265 -5.42 4.89 3.70
CA ALA A 265 -5.06 4.98 2.31
C ALA A 265 -6.00 4.11 1.47
N ALA A 266 -6.42 4.62 0.32
CA ALA A 266 -7.26 3.90 -0.62
C ALA A 266 -6.70 4.03 -2.05
N THR A 267 -6.72 2.91 -2.78
CA THR A 267 -6.20 2.84 -4.15
C THR A 267 -7.05 1.94 -5.05
N GLU A 268 -6.81 2.04 -6.36
CA GLU A 268 -7.39 1.16 -7.37
C GLU A 268 -6.29 0.36 -8.08
N PHE A 269 -6.48 -0.95 -8.18
CA PHE A 269 -5.66 -1.83 -9.00
C PHE A 269 -6.42 -2.13 -10.30
N ILE A 270 -5.93 -1.57 -11.40
CA ILE A 270 -6.53 -1.75 -12.72
C ILE A 270 -5.64 -2.71 -13.51
N GLN A 271 -6.22 -3.82 -13.99
CA GLN A 271 -5.51 -4.70 -14.92
C GLN A 271 -6.35 -4.98 -16.17
N GLY A 272 -5.80 -4.59 -17.32
CA GLY A 272 -6.52 -4.58 -18.59
C GLY A 272 -7.78 -3.72 -18.54
N ASN A 273 -8.72 -4.01 -19.43
CA ASN A 273 -9.88 -3.12 -19.64
C ASN A 273 -11.07 -3.37 -18.70
N LYS A 274 -11.01 -4.38 -17.81
CA LYS A 274 -12.22 -4.88 -17.11
C LYS A 274 -12.03 -5.22 -15.63
N THR A 275 -10.89 -5.76 -15.23
CA THR A 275 -10.71 -6.20 -13.84
C THR A 275 -10.21 -5.05 -13.00
N ARG A 276 -11.07 -4.59 -12.08
CA ARG A 276 -10.74 -3.61 -11.05
C ARG A 276 -10.77 -4.30 -9.69
N ARG A 277 -9.80 -3.96 -8.87
CA ARG A 277 -9.76 -4.28 -7.44
C ARG A 277 -9.40 -3.01 -6.69
N TRP A 278 -9.70 -2.98 -5.42
CA TRP A 278 -9.43 -1.81 -4.57
C TRP A 278 -8.51 -2.24 -3.43
N GLY A 279 -7.63 -1.36 -3.02
CA GLY A 279 -6.82 -1.53 -1.80
C GLY A 279 -7.29 -0.55 -0.74
N ILE A 280 -7.40 -1.02 0.49
CA ILE A 280 -7.61 -0.19 1.67
C ILE A 280 -6.49 -0.49 2.68
N ALA A 281 -5.96 0.55 3.31
CA ALA A 281 -4.93 0.43 4.33
C ALA A 281 -5.19 1.44 5.44
N TRP A 282 -4.84 1.09 6.67
CA TRP A 282 -4.94 1.97 7.83
C TRP A 282 -3.80 1.74 8.81
N SER A 283 -3.55 2.76 9.63
CA SER A 283 -2.46 2.77 10.59
C SER A 283 -2.88 3.53 11.85
N PHE A 284 -2.34 3.11 13.00
CA PHE A 284 -2.42 3.85 14.25
C PHE A 284 -1.20 4.77 14.45
N GLU A 285 -0.17 4.63 13.60
CA GLU A 285 1.01 5.48 13.62
C GLU A 285 0.72 6.91 13.16
N ASP A 286 1.63 7.81 13.53
CA ASP A 286 1.56 9.22 13.19
C ASP A 286 2.23 9.56 11.85
N MET A 287 3.02 8.64 11.29
CA MET A 287 3.61 8.80 9.97
C MET A 287 2.53 8.77 8.88
N ARG A 288 2.56 9.77 8.00
CA ARG A 288 1.59 9.94 6.93
C ARG A 288 2.16 9.48 5.60
N PRO A 289 1.47 8.64 4.82
CA PRO A 289 1.92 8.23 3.48
C PRO A 289 1.78 9.37 2.47
N LYS A 290 2.50 9.28 1.34
CA LYS A 290 2.41 10.24 0.23
C LYS A 290 0.98 10.35 -0.30
N SER A 291 0.55 11.53 -0.74
CA SER A 291 -0.82 11.72 -1.26
C SER A 291 -1.08 10.83 -2.47
N SER A 292 -0.09 10.63 -3.35
CA SER A 292 -0.21 9.73 -4.50
C SER A 292 -0.39 8.26 -4.11
N VAL A 293 0.07 7.85 -2.93
CA VAL A 293 -0.07 6.49 -2.40
C VAL A 293 -1.41 6.34 -1.66
N ALA A 294 -1.79 7.36 -0.91
CA ALA A 294 -2.97 7.34 -0.04
C ALA A 294 -4.29 7.64 -0.75
N ARG A 295 -4.23 8.41 -1.84
CA ARG A 295 -5.40 8.94 -2.57
C ARG A 295 -5.42 8.45 -4.02
N GLY A 296 -5.05 7.20 -4.24
CA GLY A 296 -5.03 6.57 -5.58
C GLY A 296 -6.42 6.25 -6.15
N LEU A 297 -7.48 6.36 -5.35
CA LEU A 297 -8.85 6.04 -5.76
C LEU A 297 -9.63 7.29 -6.21
N HIS A 298 -9.51 7.68 -7.48
CA HIS A 298 -10.13 8.91 -8.00
C HIS A 298 -11.65 8.87 -8.14
N SER A 299 -12.25 7.68 -8.20
CA SER A 299 -13.71 7.50 -8.33
C SER A 299 -14.47 7.68 -7.02
N LEU A 300 -13.78 7.73 -5.88
CA LEU A 300 -14.40 7.89 -4.56
C LEU A 300 -14.78 9.36 -4.31
N PRO A 301 -15.93 9.63 -3.65
CA PRO A 301 -16.26 10.99 -3.20
C PRO A 301 -15.13 11.62 -2.38
N LYS A 302 -14.84 12.91 -2.60
CA LYS A 302 -13.75 13.63 -1.90
C LYS A 302 -13.87 13.59 -0.38
N SER A 303 -15.09 13.48 0.16
CA SER A 303 -15.38 13.39 1.60
C SER A 303 -14.97 12.05 2.24
N LEU A 304 -14.75 11.02 1.43
CA LEU A 304 -14.29 9.70 1.84
C LEU A 304 -12.80 9.48 1.53
N LEU A 305 -12.12 10.42 0.86
CA LEU A 305 -10.69 10.33 0.65
C LEU A 305 -9.94 10.75 1.92
N PRO A 306 -8.82 10.09 2.27
CA PRO A 306 -8.03 10.45 3.44
C PRO A 306 -7.47 11.86 3.27
N PHE A 307 -7.34 12.62 4.36
CA PHE A 307 -6.86 14.00 4.33
C PHE A 307 -5.56 14.14 3.51
N PRO A 308 -5.43 15.12 2.59
CA PRO A 308 -4.28 15.22 1.71
C PRO A 308 -3.02 15.51 2.52
N SER A 309 -2.00 14.68 2.32
CA SER A 309 -0.74 14.77 3.06
C SER A 309 0.29 15.65 2.32
N GLU A 310 -0.14 16.38 1.29
CA GLU A 310 0.65 17.32 0.51
C GLU A 310 -0.14 18.60 0.24
N TYR A 311 0.55 19.74 0.36
CA TYR A 311 0.04 21.05 0.00
C TYR A 311 0.98 21.69 -1.01
N VAL A 312 0.45 22.17 -2.13
CA VAL A 312 1.23 22.72 -3.24
C VAL A 312 0.97 24.22 -3.34
N ILE A 313 2.05 25.00 -3.32
CA ILE A 313 2.03 26.44 -3.58
C ILE A 313 2.71 26.66 -4.93
N GLN A 314 2.01 27.34 -5.83
CA GLN A 314 2.54 27.74 -7.13
C GLN A 314 2.83 29.24 -7.11
N LEU A 315 4.06 29.61 -7.45
CA LEU A 315 4.51 31.00 -7.53
C LEU A 315 4.90 31.30 -8.97
N THR A 316 4.17 32.22 -9.59
CA THR A 316 4.46 32.74 -10.94
C THR A 316 5.54 33.82 -10.89
N ASN A 317 6.35 33.89 -11.94
CA ASN A 317 7.45 34.86 -12.11
C ASN A 317 8.45 34.84 -10.94
N ALA A 318 8.74 33.65 -10.42
CA ALA A 318 9.60 33.47 -9.26
C ALA A 318 10.88 32.71 -9.62
N ASN A 319 11.98 33.00 -8.91
CA ASN A 319 13.23 32.25 -9.02
C ASN A 319 13.28 31.16 -7.94
N GLY A 320 13.43 29.90 -8.33
CA GLY A 320 13.43 28.77 -7.39
C GLY A 320 14.52 28.81 -6.31
N GLU A 321 15.69 29.36 -6.62
CA GLU A 321 16.80 29.51 -5.66
C GLU A 321 16.48 30.57 -4.62
N GLU A 322 15.91 31.71 -5.04
CA GLU A 322 15.48 32.78 -4.14
C GLU A 322 14.34 32.31 -3.23
N ILE A 323 13.35 31.61 -3.79
CA ILE A 323 12.29 31.00 -3.00
C ILE A 323 12.84 29.99 -2.00
N GLY A 324 13.78 29.13 -2.40
CA GLY A 324 14.43 28.18 -1.50
C GLY A 324 15.16 28.88 -0.33
N ARG A 325 15.89 29.95 -0.62
CA ARG A 325 16.57 30.76 0.40
C ARG A 325 15.57 31.39 1.38
N HIS A 326 14.51 31.99 0.85
CA HIS A 326 13.46 32.63 1.66
C HIS A 326 12.71 31.63 2.56
N VAL A 327 12.42 30.42 2.05
CA VAL A 327 11.86 29.32 2.88
C VAL A 327 12.79 29.02 4.04
N ASN A 328 14.09 28.83 3.76
CA ASN A 328 15.06 28.48 4.79
C ASN A 328 15.20 29.58 5.85
N GLU A 329 15.35 30.84 5.42
CA GLU A 329 15.43 32.00 6.31
C GLU A 329 14.18 32.13 7.17
N THR A 330 12.99 32.02 6.57
CA THR A 330 11.71 32.12 7.29
C THR A 330 11.58 31.04 8.36
N LEU A 331 11.88 29.78 8.03
CA LEU A 331 11.71 28.67 8.96
C LEU A 331 12.77 28.63 10.06
N SER A 332 13.97 29.14 9.79
CA SER A 332 15.05 29.25 10.79
C SER A 332 14.74 30.26 11.92
N LEU A 333 13.73 31.11 11.75
CA LEU A 333 13.29 32.07 12.78
C LEU A 333 12.35 31.46 13.82
N PHE A 334 11.79 30.27 13.56
CA PHE A 334 10.89 29.60 14.48
C PHE A 334 11.67 28.65 15.41
N PRO A 335 11.23 28.49 16.67
CA PRO A 335 11.80 27.51 17.60
C PRO A 335 11.30 26.09 17.24
N LEU A 336 11.76 25.58 16.10
CA LEU A 336 11.46 24.24 15.60
C LEU A 336 12.76 23.56 15.14
N LYS A 337 12.78 22.23 15.11
CA LYS A 337 13.91 21.52 14.48
C LYS A 337 13.82 21.71 12.97
N TRP A 338 14.84 22.31 12.36
CA TRP A 338 14.87 22.59 10.93
C TRP A 338 16.21 22.18 10.33
N MET A 339 16.16 21.45 9.22
CA MET A 339 17.34 21.16 8.41
C MET A 339 17.02 21.44 6.95
N TRP A 340 17.82 22.30 6.32
CA TRP A 340 17.71 22.62 4.90
C TRP A 340 18.93 22.10 4.13
N LYS A 341 18.68 21.51 2.96
CA LYS A 341 19.70 21.03 2.01
C LYS A 341 19.61 21.86 0.73
N PRO A 342 20.47 22.89 0.55
CA PRO A 342 20.44 23.76 -0.63
C PRO A 342 20.62 23.02 -1.95
N THR A 343 21.45 21.98 -1.98
CA THR A 343 21.79 21.22 -3.20
C THR A 343 20.59 20.54 -3.87
N ILE A 344 19.55 20.25 -3.10
CA ILE A 344 18.30 19.62 -3.57
C ILE A 344 17.07 20.48 -3.25
N SER A 345 17.27 21.73 -2.84
CA SER A 345 16.23 22.69 -2.46
C SER A 345 15.13 22.07 -1.59
N THR A 346 15.54 21.34 -0.56
CA THR A 346 14.63 20.56 0.29
C THR A 346 15.00 20.72 1.75
N GLY A 347 14.02 20.88 2.62
CA GLY A 347 14.23 20.83 4.06
C GLY A 347 13.19 19.99 4.79
N VAL A 348 13.57 19.52 5.97
CA VAL A 348 12.74 18.70 6.86
C VAL A 348 12.71 19.40 8.21
N GLY A 349 11.52 19.47 8.81
CA GLY A 349 11.37 20.06 10.14
C GLY A 349 10.32 19.39 11.01
N PHE A 350 10.45 19.63 12.32
CA PHE A 350 9.62 19.04 13.36
C PHE A 350 9.31 20.06 14.44
N THR A 351 8.11 19.98 15.00
CA THR A 351 7.67 20.81 16.12
C THR A 351 6.69 20.05 17.01
N ASP A 352 6.74 20.35 18.32
CA ASP A 352 5.83 19.84 19.36
C ASP A 352 4.51 20.63 19.42
N LYS A 353 4.48 21.84 18.83
CA LYS A 353 3.30 22.73 18.83
C LYS A 353 3.27 23.72 17.67
N ALA A 354 2.20 24.52 17.58
CA ALA A 354 2.04 25.58 16.58
C ALA A 354 2.91 26.83 16.89
N VAL A 355 4.23 26.72 16.74
CA VAL A 355 5.21 27.76 17.09
C VAL A 355 5.08 29.06 16.29
N TRP A 356 4.39 29.03 15.15
CA TRP A 356 4.07 30.21 14.34
C TRP A 356 2.83 30.98 14.81
N SER A 357 2.03 30.39 15.70
CA SER A 357 0.81 31.02 16.20
C SER A 357 1.10 32.30 16.98
N ARG A 358 0.15 33.24 16.97
CA ARG A 358 0.29 34.51 17.72
C ARG A 358 0.33 34.27 19.23
N ALA A 359 -0.39 33.27 19.72
CA ALA A 359 -0.45 32.94 21.14
C ALA A 359 0.90 32.44 21.65
N VAL A 360 1.52 31.47 20.95
CA VAL A 360 2.82 30.91 21.35
C VAL A 360 3.92 31.96 21.29
N ARG A 361 3.95 32.80 20.23
CA ARG A 361 4.96 33.88 20.10
C ARG A 361 4.90 34.95 21.20
N ARG A 362 3.78 35.11 21.91
CA ARG A 362 3.65 36.06 23.03
C ARG A 362 4.13 35.49 24.37
N HIS A 363 4.17 34.17 24.50
CA HIS A 363 4.44 33.48 25.76
C HIS A 363 5.74 32.68 25.76
N SER A 364 6.36 32.41 24.61
CA SER A 364 7.65 31.71 24.55
C SER A 364 8.82 32.63 24.88
N SER A 365 9.53 32.32 25.97
CA SER A 365 10.94 32.65 26.14
C SER A 365 11.78 31.90 25.09
N LYS A 366 12.90 32.47 24.62
CA LYS A 366 13.75 31.87 23.58
C LYS A 366 14.36 30.50 23.96
N ASP A 367 14.31 30.10 25.23
CA ASP A 367 14.99 28.92 25.77
C ASP A 367 14.04 27.74 26.11
N GLN A 368 12.87 27.63 25.47
CA GLN A 368 12.07 26.41 25.59
C GLN A 368 12.56 25.37 24.58
N ASP A 369 13.26 24.35 25.08
CA ASP A 369 13.60 23.17 24.28
C ASP A 369 12.34 22.46 23.80
N MET A 370 12.39 21.96 22.56
CA MET A 370 11.30 21.21 21.93
C MET A 370 11.23 19.81 22.56
N ASP A 371 10.03 19.36 22.90
CA ASP A 371 9.81 17.97 23.32
C ASP A 371 9.96 17.03 22.09
N GLU A 372 11.06 16.28 22.04
CA GLU A 372 11.37 15.37 20.94
C GLU A 372 10.53 14.08 20.97
N GLU A 373 9.97 13.73 22.13
CA GLU A 373 9.13 12.56 22.30
C GLU A 373 7.71 12.84 21.80
N ASN A 374 7.24 14.09 21.89
CA ASN A 374 5.90 14.51 21.51
C ASN A 374 5.87 15.41 20.27
N ILE A 375 6.20 14.84 19.10
CA ILE A 375 6.11 15.56 17.82
C ILE A 375 4.64 15.74 17.39
N ALA A 376 4.15 16.98 17.38
CA ALA A 376 2.82 17.30 16.88
C ALA A 376 2.77 17.45 15.35
N LEU A 377 3.86 17.94 14.74
CA LEU A 377 3.97 18.08 13.28
C LEU A 377 5.40 17.82 12.80
N GLY A 378 5.56 16.83 11.92
CA GLY A 378 6.72 16.67 11.06
C GLY A 378 6.38 17.01 9.62
N PHE A 379 7.26 17.74 8.93
CA PHE A 379 7.02 18.18 7.57
C PHE A 379 8.29 18.20 6.71
N LYS A 380 8.11 18.09 5.40
CA LYS A 380 9.16 18.30 4.40
C LYS A 380 8.73 19.36 3.40
N ILE A 381 9.60 20.30 3.07
CA ILE A 381 9.37 21.29 2.02
C ILE A 381 10.36 21.05 0.90
N HIS A 382 9.86 20.91 -0.32
CA HIS A 382 10.66 20.86 -1.54
C HIS A 382 10.30 22.04 -2.44
N VAL A 383 11.32 22.76 -2.93
CA VAL A 383 11.17 23.82 -3.93
C VAL A 383 11.70 23.30 -5.26
N GLY A 384 10.80 23.16 -6.23
CA GLY A 384 11.11 22.63 -7.57
C GLY A 384 10.52 23.50 -8.67
N ARG A 385 10.78 23.11 -9.92
CA ARG A 385 10.15 23.73 -11.09
C ARG A 385 8.68 23.29 -11.20
N GLY A 386 7.82 24.22 -11.60
CA GLY A 386 6.43 23.96 -11.96
C GLY A 386 6.29 23.46 -13.39
N ASP A 387 5.05 23.45 -13.88
CA ASP A 387 4.71 22.89 -15.19
C ASP A 387 5.22 23.78 -16.36
N THR A 388 5.50 25.06 -16.09
CA THR A 388 6.10 26.01 -17.03
C THR A 388 7.37 26.62 -16.47
N VAL A 389 8.22 27.18 -17.34
CA VAL A 389 9.55 27.72 -16.98
C VAL A 389 9.47 28.81 -15.92
N ASP A 390 8.39 29.60 -15.92
CA ASP A 390 8.21 30.76 -15.03
C ASP A 390 7.43 30.44 -13.73
N VAL A 391 7.12 29.16 -13.48
CA VAL A 391 6.41 28.73 -12.27
C VAL A 391 7.34 27.96 -11.37
N VAL A 392 7.44 28.40 -10.12
CA VAL A 392 8.09 27.65 -9.03
C VAL A 392 7.02 26.93 -8.24
N LYS A 393 7.26 25.64 -7.96
CA LYS A 393 6.38 24.78 -7.16
C LYS A 393 7.02 24.53 -5.80
N VAL A 394 6.35 24.96 -4.73
CA VAL A 394 6.72 24.61 -3.36
C VAL A 394 5.76 23.54 -2.86
N VAL A 395 6.29 22.36 -2.57
CA VAL A 395 5.51 21.21 -2.07
C VAL A 395 5.80 21.04 -0.59
N ILE A 396 4.77 21.20 0.25
CA ILE A 396 4.81 20.93 1.68
C ILE A 396 4.19 19.55 1.92
N ARG A 397 4.98 18.62 2.42
CA ARG A 397 4.63 17.23 2.69
C ARG A 397 4.44 17.04 4.19
N TRP A 398 3.26 16.59 4.62
CA TRP A 398 2.98 16.19 5.99
C TRP A 398 3.62 14.84 6.28
N LEU A 399 4.72 14.81 7.03
CA LEU A 399 5.44 13.56 7.32
C LEU A 399 4.88 12.85 8.56
N ARG A 400 4.58 13.61 9.61
CA ARG A 400 4.25 13.07 10.95
C ARG A 400 3.21 13.92 11.66
N GLY A 401 2.31 13.27 12.42
CA GLY A 401 1.35 13.90 13.32
C GLY A 401 -0.11 13.52 13.02
N HIS A 402 -1.02 13.84 13.94
CA HIS A 402 -2.45 13.53 13.80
C HIS A 402 -3.35 14.72 13.44
N GLU A 403 -2.93 15.93 13.79
CA GLU A 403 -3.74 17.14 13.74
C GLU A 403 -3.77 17.79 12.35
N THR A 404 -4.85 17.57 11.60
CA THR A 404 -5.03 18.16 10.26
C THR A 404 -5.04 19.69 10.30
N VAL A 405 -5.73 20.28 11.29
CA VAL A 405 -5.83 21.73 11.47
C VAL A 405 -4.45 22.36 11.71
N LEU A 406 -3.56 21.65 12.42
CA LEU A 406 -2.19 22.10 12.63
C LEU A 406 -1.41 22.15 11.32
N PHE A 407 -1.50 21.10 10.51
CA PHE A 407 -0.85 21.05 9.19
C PHE A 407 -1.40 22.11 8.22
N GLU A 408 -2.71 22.32 8.18
CA GLU A 408 -3.32 23.38 7.36
C GLU A 408 -2.88 24.77 7.80
N SER A 409 -2.83 25.01 9.12
CA SER A 409 -2.34 26.26 9.71
C SER A 409 -0.88 26.52 9.33
N PHE A 410 -0.03 25.48 9.38
CA PHE A 410 1.36 25.55 8.94
C PHE A 410 1.47 25.91 7.45
N CYS A 411 0.75 25.18 6.59
CA CYS A 411 0.75 25.42 5.14
C CYS A 411 0.29 26.85 4.81
N GLY A 412 -0.77 27.32 5.46
CA GLY A 412 -1.27 28.68 5.29
C GLY A 412 -0.26 29.74 5.76
N MET A 413 0.52 29.45 6.80
CA MET A 413 1.60 30.34 7.26
C MET A 413 2.72 30.44 6.23
N VAL A 414 3.23 29.30 5.75
CA VAL A 414 4.29 29.26 4.74
C VAL A 414 3.84 29.97 3.46
N LYS A 415 2.61 29.70 2.99
CA LYS A 415 2.04 30.37 1.82
C LYS A 415 2.04 31.88 1.94
N ARG A 416 1.52 32.43 3.05
CA ARG A 416 1.52 33.89 3.29
C ARG A 416 2.93 34.47 3.25
N LYS A 417 3.90 33.78 3.88
CA LYS A 417 5.29 34.24 3.91
C LYS A 417 5.97 34.25 2.54
N LEU A 418 5.61 33.32 1.66
CA LEU A 418 6.11 33.28 0.28
C LEU A 418 5.44 34.32 -0.62
N GLU A 419 4.18 34.68 -0.34
CA GLU A 419 3.45 35.69 -1.11
C GLU A 419 3.83 37.13 -0.72
N GLU A 420 4.30 37.36 0.52
CA GLU A 420 4.86 38.65 0.99
C GLU A 420 6.15 39.08 0.24
N THR A 421 6.78 38.17 -0.51
CA THR A 421 8.03 38.42 -1.26
C THR A 421 7.80 38.89 -2.70
N LYS A 422 6.54 39.00 -3.14
CA LYS A 422 6.15 39.66 -4.40
C LYS A 422 5.95 41.15 -4.19
#